data_AF-A0A7T5R9C7-F1
#
_entry.id   AF-A0A7T5R9C7-F1
#
_cell.length_a   1.000
_cell.length_b   1.000
_cell.length_c   1.000
_cell.angle_alpha   90.00
_cell.angle_beta   90.00
_cell.angle_gamma   90.00
#
_symmetry.space_group_name_H-M   'P 1'
#
loop_
_entity.id
_entity.type
_entity.pdbx_description
1 polymer ?
#
loop_
_entity_poly.entity_id
_entity_poly.type
_entity_poly.pdbx_seq_one_letter_code
_entity_poly.pdbx_strand_id
1 'polypeptide(L)'
;MSEKFKRQMWWLKKLGKSWRRPRGKQNKLRQEMKGKGRLPTVGYGSPAAERGKHPSGMYEFMVFNVADVARADAKHAIRIAGSVGTRKRLDIMKACKTKGLTVLNPGKKTIEMMNQKADKKEAKT
;
A
#
# COMPACT_ATOMS: atom_id res chain seq x y z
N MET A 1 5.73 -7.74 16.55
CA MET A 1 4.32 -7.60 16.09
C MET A 1 3.77 -6.27 16.61
N SER A 2 3.50 -5.30 15.74
CA SER A 2 2.89 -4.02 16.15
C SER A 2 1.47 -4.27 16.67
N GLU A 3 1.13 -3.65 17.80
CA GLU A 3 -0.24 -3.64 18.30
C GLU A 3 -1.16 -2.99 17.25
N LYS A 4 -2.32 -3.60 16.99
CA LYS A 4 -3.33 -3.00 16.11
C LYS A 4 -4.13 -2.03 16.98
N PHE A 5 -3.68 -0.77 17.05
CA PHE A 5 -4.28 0.32 17.83
C PHE A 5 -5.74 0.60 17.43
N LYS A 6 -6.66 -0.24 17.90
CA LYS A 6 -8.10 -0.12 17.65
C LYS A 6 -8.76 0.78 18.68
N ARG A 7 -9.86 1.42 18.30
CA ARG A 7 -10.73 2.14 19.25
C ARG A 7 -11.17 1.21 20.39
N GLN A 8 -11.35 1.77 21.58
CA GLN A 8 -12.07 1.06 22.64
C GLN A 8 -13.49 0.67 22.17
N MET A 9 -13.92 -0.56 22.51
CA MET A 9 -15.23 -1.10 22.11
C MET A 9 -15.48 -1.09 20.59
N TRP A 10 -14.41 -1.22 19.78
CA TRP A 10 -14.47 -1.29 18.32
C TRP A 10 -15.36 -2.41 17.76
N TRP A 11 -15.74 -3.39 18.58
CA TRP A 11 -16.62 -4.49 18.20
C TRP A 11 -18.10 -4.09 18.17
N LEU A 12 -18.48 -2.95 18.77
CA LEU A 12 -19.84 -2.44 18.69
C LEU A 12 -20.11 -1.94 17.28
N LYS A 13 -21.24 -2.32 16.67
CA LYS A 13 -21.61 -1.91 15.30
C LYS A 13 -21.58 -0.39 15.08
N LYS A 14 -21.94 0.39 16.12
CA LYS A 14 -21.94 1.87 16.09
C LYS A 14 -20.53 2.47 16.09
N LEU A 15 -19.51 1.71 16.51
CA LEU A 15 -18.15 2.20 16.68
C LEU A 15 -17.21 1.55 15.65
N GLY A 16 -16.45 2.36 14.93
CA GLY A 16 -15.44 1.88 14.00
C GLY A 16 -14.13 1.44 14.68
N LYS A 17 -13.26 0.79 13.90
CA LYS A 17 -11.91 0.35 14.31
C LYS A 17 -10.90 1.50 14.42
N SER A 18 -11.18 2.64 13.80
CA SER A 18 -10.29 3.82 13.78
C SER A 18 -9.97 4.32 15.19
N TRP A 19 -8.67 4.47 15.50
CA TRP A 19 -8.19 4.90 16.80
C TRP A 19 -8.82 6.22 17.24
N ARG A 20 -9.24 6.29 18.51
CA ARG A 20 -9.66 7.52 19.18
C ARG A 20 -9.14 7.50 20.61
N ARG A 21 -8.54 8.59 21.05
CA ARG A 21 -8.01 8.72 22.42
C ARG A 21 -9.14 8.53 23.44
N PRO A 22 -9.06 7.55 24.37
CA PRO A 22 -10.05 7.36 25.41
C PRO A 22 -10.05 8.53 26.39
N ARG A 23 -11.22 9.15 26.64
CA ARG A 23 -11.33 10.36 27.48
C ARG A 23 -11.93 10.14 28.86
N GLY A 24 -12.79 9.14 29.04
CA GLY A 24 -13.49 8.91 30.32
C GLY A 24 -12.55 8.66 31.50
N LYS A 25 -12.88 9.20 32.69
CA LYS A 25 -12.04 9.10 33.89
C LYS A 25 -11.82 7.65 34.36
N GLN A 26 -12.90 6.85 34.34
CA GLN A 26 -12.90 5.43 34.74
C GLN A 26 -12.50 4.48 33.61
N ASN A 27 -12.03 5.01 32.48
CA ASN A 27 -11.73 4.20 31.31
C ASN A 27 -10.47 3.38 31.54
N LYS A 28 -10.62 2.05 31.51
CA LYS A 28 -9.55 1.11 31.80
C LYS A 28 -8.41 1.09 30.78
N LEU A 29 -8.70 1.44 29.52
CA LEU A 29 -7.67 1.63 28.49
C LEU A 29 -6.90 2.93 28.74
N ARG A 30 -7.57 3.99 29.21
CA ARG A 30 -6.93 5.26 29.60
C ARG A 30 -6.05 5.10 30.84
N GLN A 31 -6.46 4.25 31.76
CA GLN A 31 -5.71 3.85 32.96
C GLN A 31 -4.63 2.79 32.65
N GLU A 32 -4.44 2.42 31.38
CA GLU A 32 -3.42 1.45 30.93
C GLU A 32 -3.47 0.09 31.64
N MET A 33 -4.65 -0.36 32.06
CA MET A 33 -4.80 -1.65 32.72
C MET A 33 -4.52 -2.81 31.75
N LYS A 34 -3.76 -3.81 32.22
CA LYS A 34 -3.40 -5.02 31.47
C LYS A 34 -4.66 -5.69 30.89
N GLY A 35 -4.57 -6.11 29.62
CA GLY A 35 -5.65 -6.81 28.91
C GLY A 35 -6.66 -5.91 28.18
N LYS A 36 -6.62 -4.58 28.34
CA LYS A 36 -7.49 -3.66 27.58
C LYS A 36 -6.91 -3.17 26.25
N GLY A 37 -5.62 -3.41 26.03
CA GLY A 37 -4.86 -2.91 24.88
C GLY A 37 -3.88 -1.80 25.29
N ARG A 38 -3.07 -1.33 24.34
CA ARG A 38 -2.05 -0.29 24.55
C ARG A 38 -2.47 1.03 23.88
N LEU A 39 -2.06 2.15 24.47
CA LEU A 39 -2.19 3.47 23.84
C LEU A 39 -1.07 3.65 22.81
N PRO A 40 -1.33 4.31 21.66
CA PRO A 40 -0.27 4.76 20.78
C PRO A 40 0.61 5.79 21.52
N THR A 41 1.90 5.50 21.59
CA THR A 41 2.94 6.38 22.13
C THR A 41 4.09 6.47 21.12
N VAL A 42 4.99 7.45 21.29
CA VAL A 42 6.13 7.67 20.38
C VAL A 42 7.03 6.44 20.29
N GLY A 43 7.14 5.65 21.37
CA GLY A 43 7.95 4.43 21.42
C GLY A 43 7.52 3.30 20.48
N TYR A 44 6.31 3.34 19.90
CA TYR A 44 5.88 2.35 18.90
C TYR A 44 6.23 2.74 17.46
N GLY A 45 6.87 3.89 17.24
CA GLY A 45 7.33 4.29 15.92
C GLY A 45 8.38 3.32 15.37
N SER A 46 8.29 2.97 14.09
CA SER A 46 9.32 2.19 13.42
C SER A 46 10.63 3.00 13.29
N PRO A 47 11.80 2.35 13.19
CA PRO A 47 13.07 3.04 12.95
C PRO A 47 13.00 3.98 11.75
N ALA A 48 13.70 5.12 11.83
CA ALA A 48 13.65 6.14 10.79
C ALA A 48 14.09 5.62 9.41
N ALA A 49 15.06 4.70 9.37
CA ALA A 49 15.60 4.11 8.14
C ALA A 49 14.64 3.13 7.44
N GLU A 50 13.69 2.55 8.16
CA GLU A 50 12.76 1.54 7.63
C GLU A 50 11.35 2.07 7.44
N ARG A 51 11.01 3.17 8.13
CA ARG A 51 9.69 3.79 8.07
C ARG A 51 9.29 4.11 6.63
N GLY A 52 8.15 3.57 6.20
CA GLY A 52 7.58 3.83 4.88
C GLY A 52 8.08 2.91 3.75
N LYS A 53 8.92 1.92 4.04
CA LYS A 53 9.28 0.88 3.07
C LYS A 53 8.17 -0.16 2.94
N HIS A 54 7.94 -0.63 1.72
CA HIS A 54 7.16 -1.83 1.44
C HIS A 54 7.89 -3.06 2.03
N PRO A 55 7.20 -4.16 2.37
CA PRO A 55 7.85 -5.39 2.84
C PRO A 55 8.95 -5.95 1.93
N SER A 56 8.96 -5.57 0.64
CA SER A 56 10.06 -5.89 -0.28
C SER A 56 11.32 -5.05 -0.08
N GLY A 57 11.35 -4.13 0.88
CA GLY A 57 12.47 -3.22 1.17
C GLY A 57 12.53 -1.95 0.30
N MET A 58 11.64 -1.81 -0.68
CA MET A 58 11.57 -0.65 -1.59
C MET A 58 10.61 0.42 -1.08
N TYR A 59 10.78 1.66 -1.51
CA TYR A 59 9.79 2.72 -1.24
C TYR A 59 8.65 2.65 -2.25
N GLU A 60 7.41 2.83 -1.79
CA GLU A 60 6.26 2.86 -2.69
C GLU A 60 6.18 4.21 -3.40
N PHE A 61 6.09 4.20 -4.73
CA PHE A 61 5.87 5.39 -5.55
C PHE A 61 4.53 5.29 -6.28
N MET A 62 3.64 6.24 -6.04
CA MET A 62 2.28 6.27 -6.61
C MET A 62 2.30 6.94 -7.99
N VAL A 63 1.79 6.24 -9.00
CA VAL A 63 1.85 6.65 -10.41
C VAL A 63 0.45 6.81 -10.99
N PHE A 64 0.22 7.91 -11.72
CA PHE A 64 -1.04 8.20 -12.42
C PHE A 64 -0.88 8.15 -13.95
N ASN A 65 0.32 8.44 -14.47
CA ASN A 65 0.60 8.51 -15.90
C ASN A 65 2.03 8.02 -16.23
N VAL A 66 2.37 7.98 -17.52
CA VAL A 66 3.70 7.52 -17.99
C VAL A 66 4.82 8.50 -17.63
N ALA A 67 4.55 9.80 -17.55
CA ALA A 67 5.55 10.79 -17.14
C ALA A 67 5.94 10.64 -15.67
N ASP A 68 5.03 10.20 -14.80
CA ASP A 68 5.36 9.89 -13.39
C ASP A 68 6.33 8.70 -13.30
N VAL A 69 6.22 7.72 -14.21
CA VAL A 69 7.18 6.60 -14.31
C VAL A 69 8.57 7.11 -14.68
N ALA A 70 8.68 8.22 -15.43
CA ALA A 70 9.96 8.83 -15.75
C ALA A 70 10.69 9.33 -14.49
N ARG A 71 9.96 9.78 -13.47
CA ARG A 71 10.48 10.31 -12.20
C ARG A 71 10.84 9.25 -11.17
N ALA A 72 10.47 7.99 -11.40
CA ALA A 72 10.75 6.90 -10.47
C ALA A 72 12.17 6.32 -10.68
N ASP A 73 12.91 6.22 -9.57
CA ASP A 73 14.24 5.58 -9.50
C ASP A 73 14.17 4.09 -9.15
N ALA A 74 15.29 3.37 -9.31
CA ALA A 74 15.44 1.95 -8.99
C ALA A 74 15.17 1.58 -7.51
N LYS A 75 15.19 2.56 -6.59
CA LYS A 75 14.84 2.35 -5.16
C LYS A 75 13.34 2.22 -4.92
N HIS A 76 12.52 2.55 -5.92
CA HIS A 76 11.08 2.64 -5.82
C HIS A 76 10.39 1.43 -6.44
N ALA A 77 9.36 0.94 -5.76
CA ALA A 77 8.37 0.04 -6.33
C ALA A 77 7.13 0.86 -6.75
N ILE A 78 6.65 0.63 -7.96
CA ILE A 78 5.53 1.40 -8.52
C ILE A 78 4.20 0.81 -8.03
N ARG A 79 3.35 1.67 -7.48
CA ARG A 79 1.93 1.42 -7.28
C ARG A 79 1.12 2.29 -8.25
N ILE A 80 0.37 1.66 -9.13
CA ILE A 80 -0.51 2.36 -10.08
C ILE A 80 -1.78 2.77 -9.34
N ALA A 81 -2.19 4.04 -9.48
CA ALA A 81 -3.40 4.54 -8.84
C ALA A 81 -4.67 3.82 -9.32
N GLY A 82 -5.65 3.67 -8.43
CA GLY A 82 -6.91 2.98 -8.73
C GLY A 82 -7.80 3.70 -9.75
N SER A 83 -7.61 5.01 -9.94
CA SER A 83 -8.32 5.83 -10.93
C SER A 83 -7.83 5.62 -12.37
N VAL A 84 -6.70 4.94 -12.57
CA VAL A 84 -6.11 4.75 -13.90
C VAL A 84 -6.81 3.61 -14.62
N GLY A 85 -7.45 3.92 -15.76
CA GLY A 85 -8.11 2.93 -16.61
C GLY A 85 -7.15 1.95 -17.29
N THR A 86 -7.68 0.81 -17.74
CA THR A 86 -6.91 -0.32 -18.32
C THR A 86 -5.99 0.08 -19.48
N ARG A 87 -6.45 0.97 -20.36
CA ARG A 87 -5.64 1.47 -21.49
C ARG A 87 -4.34 2.12 -21.01
N LYS A 88 -4.44 3.12 -20.13
CA LYS A 88 -3.26 3.81 -19.56
C LYS A 88 -2.40 2.88 -18.71
N ARG A 89 -3.01 1.91 -18.01
CA ARG A 89 -2.26 0.90 -17.23
C ARG A 89 -1.33 0.06 -18.12
N LEU A 90 -1.77 -0.32 -19.32
CA LEU A 90 -0.92 -1.04 -20.27
C LEU A 90 0.31 -0.23 -20.68
N ASP A 91 0.12 1.07 -20.94
CA ASP A 91 1.22 1.96 -21.34
C ASP A 91 2.21 2.18 -20.20
N ILE A 92 1.70 2.38 -18.98
CA ILE A 92 2.51 2.47 -17.76
C ILE A 92 3.32 1.19 -17.55
N MET A 93 2.70 0.01 -17.66
CA MET A 93 3.42 -1.25 -17.46
C MET A 93 4.49 -1.50 -18.51
N LYS A 94 4.26 -1.11 -19.77
CA LYS A 94 5.31 -1.16 -20.79
C LYS A 94 6.49 -0.26 -20.41
N ALA A 95 6.21 0.99 -20.02
CA ALA A 95 7.25 1.92 -19.58
C ALA A 95 8.02 1.40 -18.36
N CYS A 96 7.33 0.80 -17.39
CA CYS A 96 7.96 0.16 -16.24
C CYS A 96 8.87 -1.01 -16.65
N LYS A 97 8.42 -1.86 -17.59
CA LYS A 97 9.21 -2.99 -18.09
C LYS A 97 10.48 -2.52 -18.79
N THR A 98 10.39 -1.46 -19.61
CA THR A 98 11.55 -0.86 -20.28
C THR A 98 12.55 -0.27 -19.27
N LYS A 99 12.06 0.35 -18.18
CA LYS A 99 12.90 0.89 -17.10
C LYS A 99 13.36 -0.13 -16.05
N GLY A 100 12.88 -1.38 -16.12
CA GLY A 100 13.19 -2.41 -15.11
C GLY A 100 12.57 -2.18 -13.73
N LEU A 101 11.48 -1.41 -13.63
CA LEU A 101 10.82 -1.09 -12.36
C LEU A 101 9.78 -2.14 -11.98
N THR A 102 9.75 -2.54 -10.70
CA THR A 102 8.76 -3.51 -10.18
C THR A 102 7.41 -2.84 -9.92
N VAL A 103 6.33 -3.46 -10.41
CA VAL A 103 4.95 -3.00 -10.20
C VAL A 103 4.26 -3.84 -9.13
N LEU A 104 3.74 -3.20 -8.07
CA LEU A 104 3.12 -3.88 -6.92
C LEU A 104 1.70 -4.38 -7.22
N ASN A 105 0.95 -3.67 -8.07
CA ASN A 105 -0.44 -3.99 -8.37
C ASN A 105 -0.68 -4.10 -9.89
N PRO A 106 -0.16 -5.12 -10.57
CA PRO A 106 -0.25 -5.25 -12.03
C PRO A 106 -1.69 -5.42 -12.54
N GLY A 107 -2.56 -6.10 -11.77
CA GLY A 107 -3.98 -6.28 -12.11
C GLY A 107 -4.21 -7.38 -13.15
N LYS A 108 -5.09 -8.35 -12.84
CA LYS A 108 -5.28 -9.59 -13.63
C LYS A 108 -5.60 -9.34 -15.11
N LYS A 109 -6.64 -8.55 -15.39
CA LYS A 109 -7.05 -8.19 -16.77
C LYS A 109 -5.91 -7.57 -17.58
N THR A 110 -5.06 -6.78 -16.93
CA THR A 110 -3.98 -6.07 -17.61
C THR A 110 -2.84 -7.03 -17.98
N ILE A 111 -2.58 -8.04 -17.15
CA ILE A 111 -1.64 -9.14 -17.44
C ILE A 111 -2.18 -9.99 -18.61
N GLU A 112 -3.44 -10.41 -18.56
CA GLU A 112 -4.07 -11.20 -19.62
C GLU A 112 -3.97 -10.50 -20.99
N MET A 113 -4.27 -9.19 -21.04
CA MET A 113 -4.13 -8.39 -22.25
C MET A 113 -2.69 -8.22 -22.73
N MET A 114 -1.70 -8.27 -21.83
CA MET A 114 -0.29 -8.26 -22.22
C MET A 114 0.13 -9.61 -22.82
N ASN A 115 -0.28 -10.72 -22.22
CA ASN A 115 0.03 -12.06 -22.71
C ASN A 115 -0.61 -12.31 -24.09
N GLN A 116 -1.91 -12.00 -24.25
CA GLN A 116 -2.59 -12.10 -25.55
C GLN A 116 -1.91 -11.28 -26.67
N LYS A 117 -1.26 -10.16 -26.31
CA LYS A 117 -0.49 -9.35 -27.28
C LYS A 117 0.88 -9.95 -27.58
N ALA A 118 1.48 -10.67 -26.64
CA ALA A 118 2.72 -11.42 -26.86
C ALA A 118 2.46 -12.62 -27.78
N ASP A 119 1.45 -13.44 -27.47
CA ASP A 119 1.06 -14.63 -28.24
C ASP A 119 0.72 -14.26 -29.70
N LYS A 120 -0.03 -13.16 -29.91
CA LYS A 120 -0.34 -12.64 -31.26
C LYS A 120 0.88 -12.12 -32.01
N LYS A 121 1.93 -11.69 -31.32
CA LYS A 121 3.17 -11.21 -31.95
C LYS A 121 4.02 -12.39 -32.43
N GLU A 122 4.07 -13.45 -31.63
CA GLU A 122 4.76 -14.71 -31.97
C GLU A 122 4.06 -15.44 -33.12
N ALA A 123 2.73 -15.52 -33.13
CA ALA A 123 1.98 -16.15 -34.23
C ALA A 123 2.02 -15.38 -35.58
N LYS A 124 2.55 -14.14 -35.58
CA LYS A 124 2.65 -13.29 -36.77
C LYS A 124 4.09 -13.15 -37.28
N THR A 125 5.05 -13.68 -36.53
CA THR A 125 6.47 -13.75 -36.90
C THR A 125 6.73 -15.11 -37.54
#